data_AF-A0A351FGK7-F1
#
_entry.id   AF-A0A351FGK7-F1
#
_cell.length_a   1.000
_cell.length_b   1.000
_cell.length_c   1.000
_cell.angle_alpha   90.00
_cell.angle_beta   90.00
_cell.angle_gamma   90.00
#
_symmetry.space_group_name_H-M   'P 1'
#
loop_
_entity.id
_entity.type
_entity.pdbx_description
1 polymer ?
#
loop_
_entity_poly.entity_id
_entity_poly.type
_entity_poly.pdbx_seq_one_letter_code
_entity_poly.pdbx_strand_id
1 'polypeptide(L)'
;MAKWGVESSIPSQYLLVLVALALERGCAPEQLFNNTGLSLDTLSSPGLRIDEVHADQIIANALEATGDPSLGLTVGQQLNLGAHAVVGQTFLACANLLEVMDTLVRYGPLLTGRQAQIDHYKDPEASRI
;
A
#
# COMPACT_ATOMS: atom_id res chain seq x y z
N MET A 1 7.85 12.49 -29.79
CA MET A 1 8.33 12.99 -28.49
C MET A 1 7.54 12.27 -27.40
N ALA A 2 8.13 11.24 -26.79
CA ALA A 2 7.49 10.53 -25.68
C ALA A 2 7.55 11.42 -24.43
N LYS A 3 6.39 11.76 -23.87
CA LYS A 3 6.31 12.38 -22.55
C LYS A 3 6.66 11.29 -21.54
N TRP A 4 7.85 11.37 -20.95
CA TRP A 4 8.18 10.58 -19.75
C TRP A 4 7.45 11.22 -18.57
N GLY A 5 6.14 11.01 -18.50
CA GLY A 5 5.44 11.10 -17.22
C GLY A 5 5.92 9.93 -16.40
N VAL A 6 6.42 10.18 -15.19
CA VAL A 6 6.65 9.10 -14.24
C VAL A 6 5.27 8.52 -13.94
N GLU A 7 4.92 7.40 -14.58
CA GLU A 7 3.73 6.64 -14.22
C GLU A 7 3.95 6.15 -12.79
N SER A 8 3.15 6.70 -11.88
CA SER A 8 3.18 6.32 -10.47
C SER A 8 2.68 4.88 -10.37
N SER A 9 3.42 4.05 -9.63
CA SER A 9 3.06 2.65 -9.45
C SER A 9 3.24 2.25 -8.00
N ILE A 10 2.59 1.16 -7.61
CA ILE A 10 2.73 0.55 -6.27
C ILE A 10 3.17 -0.92 -6.40
N PRO A 11 3.75 -1.53 -5.34
CA PRO A 11 4.02 -2.96 -5.32
C PRO A 11 2.70 -3.74 -5.36
N SER A 12 2.60 -4.77 -6.21
CA SER A 12 1.40 -5.60 -6.31
C SER A 12 1.03 -6.26 -4.97
N GLN A 13 2.01 -6.48 -4.09
CA GLN A 13 1.83 -7.04 -2.75
C GLN A 13 0.78 -6.30 -1.92
N TYR A 14 0.63 -4.98 -2.07
CA TYR A 14 -0.38 -4.23 -1.32
C TYR A 14 -1.79 -4.58 -1.80
N LEU A 15 -1.96 -4.78 -3.11
CA LEU A 15 -3.22 -5.21 -3.69
C LEU A 15 -3.49 -6.69 -3.43
N LEU A 16 -2.47 -7.54 -3.30
CA LEU A 16 -2.66 -8.94 -2.91
C LEU A 16 -3.30 -9.07 -1.53
N VAL A 17 -2.89 -8.25 -0.56
CA VAL A 17 -3.52 -8.22 0.77
C VAL A 17 -4.98 -7.76 0.67
N LEU A 18 -5.26 -6.71 -0.11
CA LEU A 18 -6.62 -6.25 -0.37
C LEU A 18 -7.50 -7.33 -1.01
N VAL A 19 -6.98 -8.00 -2.05
CA VAL A 19 -7.70 -9.05 -2.77
C VAL A 19 -7.95 -10.25 -1.86
N ALA A 20 -6.96 -10.69 -1.07
CA ALA A 20 -7.13 -11.76 -0.10
C ALA A 20 -8.25 -11.44 0.91
N LEU A 21 -8.24 -10.23 1.47
CA LEU A 21 -9.28 -9.76 2.38
C LEU A 21 -10.68 -9.74 1.75
N ALA A 22 -10.80 -9.31 0.50
CA ALA A 22 -12.08 -9.29 -0.20
C ALA A 22 -12.58 -10.72 -0.52
N LEU A 23 -11.67 -11.63 -0.90
CA LEU A 23 -12.00 -13.04 -1.14
C LEU A 23 -12.46 -13.76 0.13
N GLU A 24 -11.81 -13.49 1.27
CA GLU A 24 -12.24 -14.02 2.59
C GLU A 24 -13.66 -13.57 2.97
N ARG A 25 -14.10 -12.42 2.45
CA ARG A 25 -15.46 -11.89 2.65
C ARG A 25 -16.47 -12.39 1.61
N GLY A 26 -16.05 -13.30 0.72
CA GLY A 26 -16.91 -13.93 -0.28
C GLY A 26 -17.09 -13.13 -1.57
N CYS A 27 -16.28 -12.10 -1.82
CA CYS A 27 -16.29 -11.40 -3.11
C CYS A 27 -15.74 -12.31 -4.21
N ALA A 28 -16.27 -12.21 -5.43
CA ALA A 28 -15.78 -12.98 -6.56
C ALA A 28 -14.56 -12.31 -7.21
N PRO A 29 -13.50 -13.05 -7.61
CA PRO A 29 -12.33 -12.47 -8.28
C PRO A 29 -12.69 -11.59 -9.49
N GLU A 30 -13.69 -11.97 -10.26
CA GLU A 30 -14.14 -11.25 -11.45
C GLU A 30 -14.63 -9.84 -11.11
N GLN A 31 -15.25 -9.66 -9.94
CA GLN A 31 -15.66 -8.34 -9.46
C GLN A 31 -14.43 -7.49 -9.12
N LEU A 32 -13.43 -8.08 -8.46
CA LEU A 32 -12.23 -7.38 -8.00
C LEU A 32 -11.35 -6.90 -9.16
N PHE A 33 -11.23 -7.71 -10.21
CA PHE A 33 -10.38 -7.41 -11.38
C PHE A 33 -11.15 -6.77 -12.54
N ASN A 34 -12.44 -6.45 -12.38
CA ASN A 34 -13.26 -5.87 -13.42
C ASN A 34 -12.62 -4.59 -14.00
N ASN A 35 -12.58 -4.48 -15.34
CA ASN A 35 -11.97 -3.38 -16.09
C ASN A 35 -10.46 -3.13 -15.85
N THR A 36 -9.72 -4.10 -15.32
CA THR A 36 -8.27 -3.92 -15.08
C THR A 36 -7.39 -4.64 -16.11
N GLY A 37 -7.93 -5.67 -16.78
CA GLY A 37 -7.14 -6.58 -17.62
C GLY A 37 -6.14 -7.45 -16.81
N LEU A 38 -6.21 -7.40 -15.48
CA LEU A 38 -5.36 -8.17 -14.57
C LEU A 38 -6.09 -9.41 -14.05
N SER A 39 -5.33 -10.29 -13.42
CA SER A 39 -5.84 -11.47 -12.70
C SER A 39 -5.04 -11.68 -11.42
N LEU A 40 -5.52 -12.58 -10.56
CA LEU A 40 -4.79 -12.99 -9.36
C LEU A 40 -3.41 -13.59 -9.69
N ASP A 41 -3.32 -14.38 -10.77
CA ASP A 41 -2.05 -14.97 -11.22
C ASP A 41 -1.04 -13.90 -11.63
N THR A 42 -1.49 -12.90 -12.39
CA THR A 42 -0.63 -11.78 -12.76
C THR A 42 -0.20 -11.01 -11.51
N LEU A 43 -1.13 -10.66 -10.63
CA LEU A 43 -0.88 -9.86 -9.43
C LEU A 43 0.11 -10.54 -8.47
N SER A 44 0.10 -11.88 -8.43
CA SER A 44 0.98 -12.72 -7.60
C SER A 44 2.43 -12.82 -8.12
N SER A 45 2.74 -12.19 -9.25
CA SER A 45 4.10 -12.21 -9.81
C SER A 45 5.10 -11.47 -8.91
N PRO A 46 6.22 -12.11 -8.50
CA PRO A 46 7.19 -11.49 -7.60
C PRO A 46 7.76 -10.18 -8.14
N GLY A 47 7.76 -9.14 -7.31
CA GLY A 47 8.33 -7.83 -7.66
C GLY A 47 7.50 -7.03 -8.66
N LEU A 48 6.31 -7.51 -9.06
CA LEU A 48 5.42 -6.78 -9.95
C LEU A 48 5.01 -5.44 -9.33
N ARG A 49 4.98 -4.43 -10.18
CA ARG A 49 4.44 -3.11 -9.88
C ARG A 49 3.22 -2.86 -10.73
N ILE A 50 2.22 -2.22 -10.14
CA ILE A 50 0.94 -1.94 -10.76
C ILE A 50 0.80 -0.43 -10.91
N ASP A 51 0.46 0.00 -12.13
CA ASP A 51 0.13 1.38 -12.43
C ASP A 51 -1.02 1.89 -11.56
N GLU A 52 -0.93 3.15 -11.13
CA GLU A 52 -1.89 3.78 -10.22
C GLU A 52 -3.33 3.66 -10.74
N VAL A 53 -3.56 3.80 -12.04
CA VAL A 53 -4.89 3.67 -12.65
C VAL A 53 -5.48 2.27 -12.42
N HIS A 54 -4.69 1.21 -12.60
CA HIS A 54 -5.15 -0.17 -12.37
C HIS A 54 -5.28 -0.46 -10.88
N ALA A 55 -4.38 0.07 -10.05
CA ALA A 55 -4.46 -0.06 -8.60
C ALA A 55 -5.74 0.58 -8.04
N ASP A 56 -6.04 1.81 -8.45
CA ASP A 56 -7.23 2.55 -8.06
C ASP A 56 -8.50 1.81 -8.50
N GLN A 57 -8.51 1.22 -9.69
CA GLN A 57 -9.64 0.43 -10.16
C GLN A 57 -9.87 -0.84 -9.31
N ILE A 58 -8.81 -1.57 -8.95
CA ILE A 58 -8.92 -2.74 -8.05
C ILE A 58 -9.43 -2.31 -6.66
N ILE A 59 -8.92 -1.18 -6.14
CA ILE A 59 -9.36 -0.64 -4.85
C ILE A 59 -10.84 -0.25 -4.89
N ALA A 60 -11.28 0.45 -5.94
CA ALA A 60 -12.68 0.84 -6.11
C ALA A 60 -13.59 -0.38 -6.21
N ASN A 61 -13.22 -1.38 -7.01
CA ASN A 61 -13.96 -2.63 -7.13
C ASN A 61 -14.07 -3.37 -5.79
N ALA A 62 -12.98 -3.42 -5.01
CA ALA A 62 -12.98 -4.07 -3.70
C ALA A 62 -13.85 -3.32 -2.68
N LEU A 63 -13.82 -1.98 -2.69
CA LEU A 63 -14.70 -1.16 -1.84
C LEU A 63 -16.18 -1.38 -2.18
N GLU A 64 -16.52 -1.41 -3.47
CA GLU A 64 -17.89 -1.67 -3.93
C GLU A 64 -18.34 -3.10 -3.57
N ALA A 65 -17.52 -4.11 -3.87
CA ALA A 65 -17.86 -5.51 -3.65
C ALA A 65 -17.98 -5.88 -2.16
N THR A 66 -17.19 -5.25 -1.29
CA THR A 66 -17.22 -5.53 0.15
C THR A 66 -18.21 -4.64 0.91
N GLY A 67 -18.53 -3.45 0.38
CA GLY A 67 -19.31 -2.43 1.10
C GLY A 67 -18.64 -1.92 2.39
N ASP A 68 -17.34 -2.16 2.58
CA ASP A 68 -16.63 -1.80 3.82
C ASP A 68 -15.81 -0.50 3.63
N PRO A 69 -16.27 0.63 4.19
CA PRO A 69 -15.54 1.90 4.09
C PRO A 69 -14.20 1.90 4.87
N SER A 70 -13.99 0.92 5.75
CA SER A 70 -12.75 0.76 6.54
C SER A 70 -11.75 -0.21 5.92
N LEU A 71 -12.03 -0.74 4.72
CA LEU A 71 -11.23 -1.77 4.08
C LEU A 71 -9.74 -1.40 3.99
N GLY A 72 -9.42 -0.16 3.59
CA GLY A 72 -8.04 0.32 3.52
C GLY A 72 -7.30 0.33 4.86
N LEU A 73 -8.01 0.61 5.97
CA LEU A 73 -7.43 0.53 7.31
C LEU A 73 -7.11 -0.92 7.68
N THR A 74 -8.02 -1.85 7.37
CA THR A 74 -7.82 -3.29 7.59
C THR A 74 -6.64 -3.81 6.77
N VAL A 75 -6.52 -3.39 5.50
CA VAL A 75 -5.36 -3.69 4.66
C VAL A 75 -4.07 -3.18 5.31
N GLY A 76 -4.03 -1.91 5.72
CA GLY A 76 -2.87 -1.31 6.36
C GLY A 76 -2.40 -2.05 7.61
N GLN A 77 -3.33 -2.58 8.41
CA GLN A 77 -3.01 -3.39 9.60
C GLN A 77 -2.42 -4.77 9.25
N GLN A 78 -2.72 -5.31 8.06
CA GLN A 78 -2.19 -6.59 7.59
C GLN A 78 -0.89 -6.44 6.80
N LEU A 79 -0.54 -5.23 6.35
CA LEU A 79 0.76 -4.96 5.75
C LEU A 79 1.85 -5.13 6.80
N ASN A 80 2.62 -6.22 6.67
CA ASN A 80 3.82 -6.43 7.45
C ASN A 80 5.04 -5.76 6.79
N LEU A 81 6.14 -5.70 7.53
CA LEU A 81 7.38 -5.09 7.03
C LEU A 81 7.91 -5.80 5.76
N GLY A 82 7.66 -7.09 5.59
CA GLY A 82 7.99 -7.83 4.36
C GLY A 82 7.27 -7.33 3.12
N ALA A 83 6.07 -6.75 3.26
CA ALA A 83 5.33 -6.16 2.14
C ALA A 83 6.04 -4.91 1.56
N HIS A 84 6.95 -4.29 2.32
CA HIS A 84 7.69 -3.09 1.90
C HIS A 84 9.05 -3.42 1.25
N ALA A 85 9.30 -4.68 0.85
CA ALA A 85 10.54 -5.11 0.22
C ALA A 85 11.80 -4.62 0.98
N VAL A 86 12.80 -4.09 0.27
CA VAL A 86 14.04 -3.58 0.88
C VAL A 86 13.79 -2.41 1.85
N VAL A 87 12.77 -1.59 1.59
CA VAL A 87 12.41 -0.48 2.49
C VAL A 87 11.93 -1.04 3.84
N GLY A 88 11.21 -2.16 3.83
CA GLY A 88 10.79 -2.87 5.04
C GLY A 88 11.94 -3.31 5.94
N GLN A 89 13.08 -3.68 5.36
CA GLN A 89 14.27 -4.04 6.12
C GLN A 89 14.89 -2.83 6.84
N THR A 90 14.77 -1.63 6.25
CA THR A 90 15.22 -0.40 6.93
C THR A 90 14.39 -0.09 8.16
N PHE A 91 13.08 -0.36 8.12
CA PHE A 91 12.20 -0.19 9.28
C PHE A 91 12.56 -1.12 10.43
N LEU A 92 13.03 -2.34 10.15
CA LEU A 92 13.50 -3.30 11.16
C LEU A 92 14.78 -2.85 11.86
N ALA A 93 15.58 -1.98 11.23
CA ALA A 93 16.81 -1.45 11.81
C ALA A 93 16.59 -0.21 12.68
N CYS A 94 15.41 0.40 12.61
CA CYS A 94 15.07 1.58 13.40
C CYS A 94 14.91 1.23 14.89
N ALA A 95 15.35 2.13 15.77
CA ALA A 95 15.29 1.95 17.22
C ALA A 95 13.88 2.15 17.79
N ASN A 96 13.01 2.90 17.10
CA ASN A 96 11.66 3.22 17.57
C ASN A 96 10.74 3.67 16.42
N LEU A 97 9.45 3.84 16.72
CA LEU A 97 8.44 4.24 15.75
C LEU A 97 8.72 5.59 15.09
N LEU A 98 9.25 6.58 15.84
CA LEU A 98 9.56 7.90 15.28
C LEU A 98 10.56 7.77 14.13
N GLU A 99 11.61 6.98 14.32
CA GLU A 99 12.61 6.71 13.29
C GLU A 99 12.03 5.92 12.11
N VAL A 100 11.10 4.99 12.35
CA VAL A 100 10.35 4.31 11.26
C VAL A 100 9.55 5.32 10.44
N MET A 101 8.85 6.26 11.07
CA MET A 101 8.06 7.28 10.36
C MET A 101 8.96 8.21 9.53
N ASP A 102 10.10 8.64 10.07
CA ASP A 102 11.09 9.44 9.34
C ASP A 102 11.68 8.68 8.14
N THR A 103 11.95 7.39 8.33
CA THR A 103 12.45 6.49 7.30
C THR A 103 11.41 6.26 6.21
N LEU A 104 10.12 6.14 6.58
CA LEU A 104 9.00 6.03 5.65
C LEU A 104 8.86 7.31 4.81
N VAL A 105 8.98 8.50 5.40
CA VAL A 105 8.94 9.76 4.64
C VAL A 105 10.10 9.84 3.65
N ARG A 106 11.30 9.38 4.05
CA ARG A 106 12.49 9.40 3.21
C ARG A 106 12.43 8.42 2.04
N TYR A 107 11.96 7.19 2.28
CA TYR A 107 12.01 6.10 1.28
C TYR A 107 10.64 5.73 0.69
N GLY A 108 9.55 6.30 1.19
CA GLY A 108 8.18 6.10 0.69
C GLY A 108 8.02 6.30 -0.82
N PRO A 109 8.69 7.28 -1.46
CA PRO A 109 8.65 7.41 -2.92
C PRO A 109 9.14 6.18 -3.69
N LEU A 110 10.02 5.33 -3.12
CA LEU A 110 10.44 4.07 -3.74
C LEU A 110 9.31 3.03 -3.75
N LEU A 111 8.36 3.16 -2.83
CA LEU A 111 7.20 2.27 -2.74
C LEU A 111 6.10 2.75 -3.68
N THR A 112 5.67 4.00 -3.56
CA THR A 112 4.42 4.47 -4.17
C THR A 112 4.61 5.58 -5.20
N GLY A 113 5.84 6.02 -5.49
CA GLY A 113 6.10 7.18 -6.35
C GLY A 113 5.63 8.52 -5.77
N ARG A 114 5.07 8.53 -4.55
CA ARG A 114 4.45 9.69 -3.91
C ARG A 114 5.22 10.07 -2.65
N GLN A 115 5.41 11.38 -2.46
CA GLN A 115 6.07 11.90 -1.27
C GLN A 115 5.06 12.14 -0.14
N ALA A 116 5.31 11.52 1.01
CA ALA A 116 4.59 11.79 2.24
C ALA A 116 5.25 12.95 3.01
N GLN A 117 4.47 13.66 3.81
CA GLN A 117 4.97 14.63 4.78
C GLN A 117 4.38 14.30 6.15
N ILE A 118 5.22 14.38 7.18
CA ILE A 118 4.83 14.15 8.58
C ILE A 118 5.42 15.29 9.39
N ASP A 119 4.57 15.90 10.21
CA ASP A 119 4.98 16.87 11.23
C ASP A 119 4.99 16.19 12.60
N HIS A 120 6.11 16.34 13.31
CA HIS A 120 6.24 15.79 14.66
C HIS A 120 5.71 16.77 15.68
N TYR A 121 4.56 16.44 16.27
CA TYR A 121 4.08 17.16 17.44
C TYR A 121 4.92 16.78 18.66
N LYS A 122 5.57 17.78 19.26
CA LYS A 122 6.24 17.63 20.55
C LYS A 122 5.28 18.07 21.64
N ASP A 123 4.84 17.12 22.46
CA ASP A 123 4.05 17.44 23.64
C ASP A 123 4.92 18.19 24.67
N PRO A 124 4.63 19.46 24.96
CA PRO A 124 5.41 20.26 25.92
C PRO A 124 5.29 19.74 27.37
N GLU A 125 4.30 18.90 27.67
CA GLU A 125 4.10 18.34 29.02
C GLU A 125 4.78 16.96 29.21
N ALA A 126 5.28 16.33 28.14
CA ALA A 126 5.89 15.00 28.20
C ALA A 126 7.17 14.92 29.08
N SER A 127 7.80 16.06 29.39
CA SER A 127 8.98 16.12 30.29
C SER A 127 8.62 16.27 31.78
N ARG A 128 7.33 16.25 32.14
CA ARG A 128 6.86 16.49 33.53
C ARG A 128 6.66 15.22 34.36
N ILE A 129 7.00 14.05 33.82
CA ILE A 129 6.81 12.74 34.46
C ILE A 129 8.16 12.14 34.86
#